data_AF-A0A3D5WST3-F1
#
_entry.id   AF-A0A3D5WST3-F1
#
_cell.length_a   1.000
_cell.length_b   1.000
_cell.length_c   1.000
_cell.angle_alpha   90.00
_cell.angle_beta   90.00
_cell.angle_gamma   90.00
#
_symmetry.space_group_name_H-M   'P 1'
#
loop_
_entity.id
_entity.type
_entity.pdbx_description
1 polymer ?
#
loop_
_entity_poly.entity_id
_entity_poly.type
_entity_poly.pdbx_seq_one_letter_code
_entity_poly.pdbx_strand_id
1 'polypeptide(L)'
;MNIKKFLAVILVTIIAITVFAGCDVITKNEERDYNQSLATVKYAGLTSTVTKGEFNESFNSLAYYYVYYYGYTVDEAATSILDSLAQRKLLILYVRDEIAKSQGVANTTAVSDLLNAVEKNEAVKSANESMAKWYEQVFEELWKEANSNDDTTDDTKDDDKVDETDKIAARPTRPDKAEAEIDYNAELKPEDAEIKFFEKPYKDLYTEKEWDELNKVEGKADYIPKALNELKKQLADNYKSYDYYLNSAYETQLISKYKRELSKDFNPDDAAIQAEYERYVSLNKEKFSIETEANYKTAISSSLTNTVYHPTSEHGYGYVFNILFKFSDEQSTELKNFTAGQPDKTIVEKYRAQLANKIEVMKSNPDYDPDEVCEECEKAQKDNNDPNKYCTKEKCNARPYEVDSEGNIKKYNVMDVINELTAKLDAATTFEAKREIAAQYVYMVNDDTGMYNTSSNNAITAGGNGYLIAPKGKDSSFVAEFTTLGRALINGESDIEGVAYDELKNKGYDINGKGLGAYGWCVTDYGIHFMFVSYIPYDTTVSGVADDLIPPDYIVYYGREDDENDKNKTLRDVIVQDLKSKNTEARYQIAAQNAIAANKDNSISRNKKVWEKTVKELKKSLGVKD
;
A
#
# COMPACT_ATOMS: atom_id res chain seq x y z
N MET A 1 11.29 -21.91 -1.26
CA MET A 1 10.22 -21.39 -0.37
C MET A 1 10.79 -20.21 0.40
N ASN A 2 10.13 -19.04 0.35
CA ASN A 2 10.76 -17.72 0.45
C ASN A 2 10.94 -17.26 1.92
N ILE A 3 12.18 -17.28 2.43
CA ILE A 3 12.59 -16.84 3.79
C ILE A 3 12.14 -15.41 4.12
N LYS A 4 11.89 -14.56 3.11
CA LYS A 4 11.44 -13.17 3.30
C LYS A 4 9.98 -13.03 3.77
N LYS A 5 9.12 -14.04 3.53
CA LYS A 5 7.75 -14.06 4.11
C LYS A 5 7.74 -14.51 5.58
N PHE A 6 8.86 -15.04 6.07
CA PHE A 6 9.02 -15.58 7.43
C PHE A 6 9.23 -14.51 8.49
N LEU A 7 9.80 -13.36 8.12
CA LEU A 7 10.07 -12.23 9.03
C LEU A 7 8.92 -11.21 9.07
N ALA A 8 8.15 -11.07 7.98
CA ALA A 8 7.05 -10.11 7.89
C ALA A 8 5.79 -10.54 8.69
N VAL A 9 5.55 -11.85 8.85
CA VAL A 9 4.40 -12.38 9.62
C VAL A 9 4.60 -12.22 11.14
N ILE A 10 5.83 -12.01 11.61
CA ILE A 10 6.13 -11.76 13.03
C ILE A 10 5.71 -10.34 13.46
N LEU A 11 5.49 -9.42 12.51
CA LEU A 11 5.22 -8.01 12.81
C LEU A 11 3.73 -7.62 12.71
N VAL A 12 2.84 -8.48 12.19
CA VAL A 12 1.47 -8.09 11.82
C VAL A 12 0.35 -8.83 12.58
N THR A 13 0.64 -9.87 13.37
CA THR A 13 -0.42 -10.66 14.06
C THR A 13 -0.55 -10.33 15.56
N ILE A 14 -0.87 -9.07 15.88
CA ILE A 14 -1.25 -8.59 17.24
C ILE A 14 -2.73 -8.15 17.29
N ILE A 15 -3.54 -8.48 16.27
CA ILE A 15 -4.94 -8.07 16.23
C ILE A 15 -5.84 -9.25 16.62
N ALA A 16 -6.69 -9.01 17.62
CA ALA A 16 -7.73 -9.85 18.22
C ALA A 16 -7.32 -10.69 19.46
N ILE A 17 -7.47 -10.09 20.64
CA ILE A 17 -7.62 -10.81 21.92
C ILE A 17 -9.05 -11.39 21.95
N THR A 18 -9.19 -12.72 21.97
CA THR A 18 -10.47 -13.36 22.30
C THR A 18 -10.65 -13.46 23.81
N VAL A 19 -11.74 -12.86 24.29
CA VAL A 19 -12.30 -13.04 25.63
C VAL A 19 -12.66 -14.51 25.84
N PHE A 20 -12.11 -15.13 26.89
CA PHE A 20 -12.74 -16.30 27.51
C PHE A 20 -12.89 -16.06 29.00
N ALA A 21 -14.13 -15.76 29.38
CA ALA A 21 -14.61 -15.87 30.74
C ALA A 21 -14.60 -17.34 31.17
N GLY A 22 -14.02 -17.61 32.33
CA GLY A 22 -14.10 -18.89 33.03
C GLY A 22 -14.03 -18.65 34.53
N CYS A 23 -15.21 -18.54 35.16
CA CYS A 23 -15.34 -18.50 36.61
C CYS A 23 -14.72 -19.75 37.23
N ASP A 24 -13.75 -19.58 38.13
CA ASP A 24 -13.44 -20.59 39.14
C ASP A 24 -13.11 -19.96 40.49
N VAL A 25 -13.72 -20.55 41.51
CA VAL A 25 -13.80 -20.11 42.91
C VAL A 25 -12.47 -20.39 43.61
N ILE A 26 -11.49 -19.50 43.41
CA ILE A 26 -10.41 -19.05 44.31
C ILE A 26 -9.90 -17.79 43.60
N THR A 27 -10.00 -16.60 44.21
CA THR A 27 -9.48 -15.37 43.61
C THR A 27 -7.95 -15.43 43.55
N LYS A 28 -7.43 -16.04 42.48
CA LYS A 28 -6.05 -15.91 42.06
C LYS A 28 -5.85 -14.42 41.81
N ASN A 29 -4.84 -13.81 42.42
CA ASN A 29 -4.43 -12.48 41.98
C ASN A 29 -3.85 -12.67 40.56
N GLU A 30 -4.67 -12.36 39.56
CA GLU A 30 -4.41 -12.61 38.14
C GLU A 30 -3.26 -11.72 37.63
N GLU A 31 -3.13 -10.48 38.11
CA GLU A 31 -1.98 -9.61 37.85
C GLU A 31 -0.68 -10.26 38.34
N ARG A 32 -0.69 -10.79 39.56
CA ARG A 32 0.45 -11.52 40.12
C ARG A 32 0.75 -12.80 39.33
N ASP A 33 -0.26 -13.44 38.73
CA ASP A 33 -0.06 -14.61 37.88
C ASP A 33 0.53 -14.25 36.51
N TYR A 34 0.02 -13.18 35.89
CA TYR A 34 0.55 -12.60 34.66
C TYR A 34 2.03 -12.23 34.80
N ASN A 35 2.37 -11.55 35.90
CA ASN A 35 3.72 -11.06 36.18
C ASN A 35 4.69 -12.11 36.72
N GLN A 36 4.32 -13.40 36.78
CA GLN A 36 5.27 -14.45 37.17
C GLN A 36 6.43 -14.55 36.17
N SER A 37 7.66 -14.46 36.67
CA SER A 37 8.86 -14.64 35.86
C SER A 37 9.00 -16.10 35.40
N LEU A 38 8.89 -16.34 34.09
CA LEU A 38 9.19 -17.62 33.45
C LEU A 38 10.69 -17.75 33.13
N ALA A 39 11.31 -16.64 32.74
CA ALA A 39 12.75 -16.55 32.53
C ALA A 39 13.27 -15.19 32.98
N THR A 40 14.45 -15.17 33.57
CA THR A 40 15.21 -13.95 33.87
C THR A 40 16.40 -13.88 32.91
N VAL A 41 16.59 -12.73 32.30
CA VAL A 41 17.67 -12.46 31.34
C VAL A 41 18.60 -11.40 31.93
N LYS A 42 19.89 -11.68 32.01
CA LYS A 42 20.90 -10.77 32.56
C LYS A 42 22.03 -10.55 31.56
N TYR A 43 22.38 -9.30 31.29
CA TYR A 43 23.47 -8.95 30.40
C TYR A 43 24.09 -7.61 30.79
N ALA A 44 25.43 -7.54 30.89
CA ALA A 44 26.17 -6.31 31.23
C ALA A 44 25.64 -5.56 32.48
N GLY A 45 25.18 -6.31 33.50
CA GLY A 45 24.58 -5.73 34.73
C GLY A 45 23.11 -5.33 34.60
N LEU A 46 22.55 -5.36 33.39
CA LEU A 46 21.12 -5.16 33.12
C LEU A 46 20.35 -6.46 33.37
N THR A 47 19.07 -6.31 33.73
CA THR A 47 18.15 -7.44 33.95
C THR A 47 16.83 -7.18 33.24
N SER A 48 16.30 -8.21 32.60
CA SER A 48 14.95 -8.25 32.04
C SER A 48 14.29 -9.59 32.39
N THR A 49 12.97 -9.69 32.19
CA THR A 49 12.19 -10.88 32.52
C THR A 49 11.21 -11.17 31.39
N VAL A 50 11.02 -12.45 31.09
CA VAL A 50 9.87 -12.95 30.34
C VAL A 50 8.79 -13.31 31.34
N THR A 51 7.64 -12.64 31.27
CA THR A 51 6.51 -12.90 32.15
C THR A 51 5.64 -14.04 31.59
N LYS A 52 4.80 -14.61 32.46
CA LYS A 52 3.81 -15.61 32.04
C LYS A 52 2.80 -15.02 31.06
N GLY A 53 2.41 -13.77 31.26
CA GLY A 53 1.54 -13.01 30.37
C GLY A 53 2.08 -12.91 28.95
N GLU A 54 3.29 -12.38 28.79
CA GLU A 54 3.97 -12.25 27.49
C GLU A 54 4.09 -13.60 26.77
N PHE A 55 4.38 -14.67 27.52
CA PHE A 55 4.45 -16.02 26.98
C PHE A 55 3.09 -16.52 26.48
N ASN A 56 2.02 -16.39 27.27
CA ASN A 56 0.69 -16.87 26.90
C ASN A 56 0.17 -16.13 25.65
N GLU A 57 0.35 -14.81 25.59
CA GLU A 57 -0.02 -14.01 24.42
C GLU A 57 0.73 -14.48 23.16
N SER A 58 2.05 -14.66 23.28
CA SER A 58 2.89 -15.16 22.17
C SER A 58 2.53 -16.58 21.78
N PHE A 59 2.20 -17.43 22.74
CA PHE A 59 1.80 -18.81 22.49
C PHE A 59 0.47 -18.88 21.73
N ASN A 60 -0.53 -18.12 22.17
CA ASN A 60 -1.84 -18.10 21.51
C ASN A 60 -1.73 -17.63 20.05
N SER A 61 -0.82 -16.70 19.76
CA SER A 61 -0.58 -16.21 18.39
C SER A 61 0.27 -17.17 17.54
N LEU A 62 1.32 -17.78 18.10
CA LEU A 62 2.36 -18.46 17.32
C LEU A 62 2.29 -19.99 17.36
N ALA A 63 1.69 -20.59 18.39
CA ALA A 63 1.78 -22.04 18.60
C ALA A 63 1.17 -22.85 17.46
N TYR A 64 0.05 -22.39 16.88
CA TYR A 64 -0.56 -23.03 15.71
C TYR A 64 0.44 -23.19 14.58
N TYR A 65 1.29 -22.18 14.35
CA TYR A 65 2.27 -22.21 13.28
C TYR A 65 3.35 -23.28 13.51
N TYR A 66 3.89 -23.36 14.73
CA TYR A 66 4.88 -24.38 15.10
C TYR A 66 4.30 -25.80 15.02
N VAL A 67 3.09 -26.00 15.51
CA VAL A 67 2.46 -27.33 15.50
C VAL A 67 2.11 -27.75 14.08
N TYR A 68 1.47 -26.88 13.31
CA TYR A 68 0.94 -27.23 11.99
C TYR A 68 2.03 -27.31 10.90
N TYR A 69 2.95 -26.34 10.85
CA TYR A 69 3.93 -26.26 9.77
C TYR A 69 5.28 -26.90 10.10
N TYR A 70 5.64 -26.99 11.38
CA TYR A 70 6.90 -27.61 11.82
C TYR A 70 6.72 -28.98 12.47
N GLY A 71 5.47 -29.42 12.67
CA GLY A 71 5.18 -30.71 13.31
C GLY A 71 5.59 -30.77 14.77
N TYR A 72 5.76 -29.62 15.42
CA TYR A 72 6.16 -29.57 16.83
C TYR A 72 5.03 -30.07 17.73
N THR A 73 5.40 -30.76 18.81
CA THR A 73 4.50 -30.97 19.93
C THR A 73 4.19 -29.65 20.64
N VAL A 74 3.13 -29.63 21.44
CA VAL A 74 2.79 -28.47 22.29
C VAL A 74 3.96 -28.07 23.21
N ASP A 75 4.70 -29.05 23.73
CA ASP A 75 5.87 -28.80 24.59
C ASP A 75 7.05 -28.18 23.84
N GLU A 76 7.32 -28.65 22.63
CA GLU A 76 8.37 -28.11 21.76
C GLU A 76 8.03 -26.70 21.29
N ALA A 77 6.77 -26.45 20.92
CA ALA A 77 6.27 -25.13 20.57
C ALA A 77 6.38 -24.17 21.77
N ALA A 78 5.88 -24.57 22.94
CA ALA A 78 5.96 -23.78 24.16
C ALA A 78 7.42 -23.44 24.53
N THR A 79 8.30 -24.43 24.49
CA THR A 79 9.73 -24.24 24.79
C THR A 79 10.39 -23.26 23.80
N SER A 80 10.11 -23.44 22.50
CA SER A 80 10.66 -22.59 21.44
C SER A 80 10.19 -21.14 21.54
N ILE A 81 8.92 -20.92 21.90
CA ILE A 81 8.36 -19.58 22.12
C ILE A 81 9.00 -18.91 23.34
N LEU A 82 9.13 -19.63 24.47
CA LEU A 82 9.81 -19.07 25.65
C LEU A 82 11.28 -18.71 25.35
N ASP A 83 11.99 -19.57 24.62
CA ASP A 83 13.37 -19.31 24.23
C ASP A 83 13.50 -18.11 23.30
N SER A 84 12.61 -18.00 22.31
CA SER A 84 12.55 -16.84 21.42
C SER A 84 12.32 -15.53 22.18
N LEU A 85 11.38 -15.52 23.14
CA LEU A 85 11.14 -14.36 24.00
C LEU A 85 12.37 -14.00 24.85
N ALA A 86 13.01 -14.99 25.48
CA ALA A 86 14.21 -14.76 26.29
C ALA A 86 15.39 -14.25 25.45
N GLN A 87 15.58 -14.80 24.24
CA GLN A 87 16.60 -14.34 23.30
C GLN A 87 16.31 -12.92 22.78
N ARG A 88 15.04 -12.57 22.52
CA ARG A 88 14.64 -11.19 22.18
C ARG A 88 14.99 -10.21 23.30
N LYS A 89 14.66 -10.55 24.55
CA LYS A 89 15.04 -9.72 25.71
C LYS A 89 16.56 -9.58 25.85
N LEU A 90 17.32 -10.66 25.64
CA LEU A 90 18.79 -10.63 25.65
C LEU A 90 19.33 -9.67 24.57
N LEU A 91 18.78 -9.74 23.37
CA LEU A 91 19.18 -8.89 22.26
C LEU A 91 18.91 -7.41 22.53
N ILE A 92 17.76 -7.07 23.15
CA ILE A 92 17.46 -5.69 23.56
C ILE A 92 18.48 -5.19 24.59
N LEU A 93 18.81 -6.00 25.61
CA LEU A 93 19.83 -5.63 26.59
C LEU A 93 21.21 -5.46 25.95
N TYR A 94 21.57 -6.33 25.00
CA TYR A 94 22.80 -6.24 24.22
C TYR A 94 22.86 -4.95 23.41
N VAL A 95 21.83 -4.65 22.63
CA VAL A 95 21.73 -3.44 21.80
C VAL A 95 21.81 -2.18 22.66
N ARG A 96 21.12 -2.17 23.82
CA ARG A 96 21.18 -1.06 24.78
C ARG A 96 22.59 -0.80 25.27
N ASP A 97 23.33 -1.85 25.62
CA ASP A 97 24.71 -1.75 26.05
C ASP A 97 25.63 -1.22 24.94
N GLU A 98 25.47 -1.71 23.71
CA GLU A 98 26.26 -1.25 22.56
C GLU A 98 26.00 0.21 22.19
N ILE A 99 24.73 0.63 22.15
CA ILE A 99 24.37 2.03 21.89
C ILE A 99 24.87 2.93 23.02
N ALA A 100 24.68 2.56 24.29
CA ALA A 100 25.17 3.34 25.42
C ALA A 100 26.70 3.54 25.39
N LYS A 101 27.46 2.48 25.07
CA LYS A 101 28.91 2.58 24.86
C LYS A 101 29.26 3.56 23.74
N SER A 102 28.56 3.49 22.61
CA SER A 102 28.82 4.38 21.47
C SER A 102 28.57 5.85 21.79
N GLN A 103 27.64 6.13 22.70
CA GLN A 103 27.29 7.48 23.17
C GLN A 103 28.11 7.92 24.39
N GLY A 104 28.93 7.06 24.98
CA GLY A 104 29.72 7.37 26.18
C GLY A 104 28.89 7.53 27.46
N VAL A 105 27.72 6.90 27.53
CA VAL A 105 26.80 6.95 28.70
C VAL A 105 26.70 5.59 29.38
N ALA A 106 26.15 5.55 30.60
CA ALA A 106 25.92 4.30 31.30
C ALA A 106 24.87 3.45 30.58
N ASN A 107 25.06 2.12 30.52
CA ASN A 107 24.06 1.22 29.94
C ASN A 107 22.76 1.14 30.73
N THR A 108 22.75 1.64 31.98
CA THR A 108 21.56 1.80 32.82
C THR A 108 20.70 3.02 32.44
N THR A 109 21.18 3.90 31.55
CA THR A 109 20.41 5.03 31.00
C THR A 109 19.11 4.52 30.38
N ALA A 110 17.99 5.22 30.62
CA ALA A 110 16.69 4.82 30.10
C ALA A 110 16.73 4.70 28.56
N VAL A 111 15.99 3.74 27.99
CA VAL A 111 16.03 3.50 26.54
C VAL A 111 15.65 4.75 25.75
N SER A 112 14.64 5.49 26.22
CA SER A 112 14.26 6.78 25.63
C SER A 112 15.45 7.73 25.54
N ASP A 113 16.30 7.81 26.57
CA ASP A 113 17.41 8.76 26.62
C ASP A 113 18.60 8.36 25.73
N LEU A 114 18.59 7.13 25.19
CA LEU A 114 19.53 6.68 24.16
C LEU A 114 19.06 7.04 22.74
N LEU A 115 17.84 7.56 22.60
CA LEU A 115 17.23 7.98 21.33
C LEU A 115 17.28 9.51 21.19
N ASN A 116 17.43 9.98 19.96
CA ASN A 116 17.29 11.40 19.62
C ASN A 116 15.81 11.82 19.56
N ALA A 117 15.56 13.12 19.36
CA ALA A 117 14.20 13.67 19.37
C ALA A 117 13.30 13.05 18.29
N VAL A 118 13.81 12.89 17.06
CA VAL A 118 13.07 12.28 15.94
C VAL A 118 12.75 10.81 16.24
N GLU A 119 13.73 10.04 16.71
CA GLU A 119 13.56 8.63 17.10
C GLU A 119 12.52 8.46 18.23
N LYS A 120 12.50 9.38 19.20
CA LYS A 120 11.46 9.42 20.24
C LYS A 120 10.09 9.71 19.64
N ASN A 121 10.00 10.68 18.73
CA ASN A 121 8.76 11.05 18.06
C ASN A 121 8.15 9.86 17.32
N GLU A 122 8.97 9.12 16.57
CA GLU A 122 8.55 7.93 15.84
C GLU A 122 8.09 6.79 16.77
N ALA A 123 8.67 6.68 17.98
CA ALA A 123 8.15 5.76 18.99
C ALA A 123 6.77 6.18 19.52
N VAL A 124 6.54 7.49 19.71
CA VAL A 124 5.24 8.02 20.14
C VAL A 124 4.19 7.80 19.05
N LYS A 125 4.50 8.08 17.77
CA LYS A 125 3.62 7.80 16.63
C LYS A 125 3.23 6.33 16.57
N SER A 126 4.20 5.41 16.63
CA SER A 126 3.94 3.97 16.60
C SER A 126 3.07 3.49 17.78
N ALA A 127 3.30 4.03 18.99
CA ALA A 127 2.45 3.73 20.14
C ALA A 127 1.03 4.30 19.96
N ASN A 128 0.90 5.51 19.43
CA ASN A 128 -0.36 6.18 19.17
C ASN A 128 -1.18 5.44 18.10
N GLU A 129 -0.58 4.99 17.01
CA GLU A 129 -1.25 4.20 15.98
C GLU A 129 -1.87 2.91 16.55
N SER A 130 -1.15 2.25 17.47
CA SER A 130 -1.67 1.06 18.15
C SER A 130 -2.87 1.41 19.04
N MET A 131 -2.79 2.51 19.80
CA MET A 131 -3.91 2.97 20.63
C MET A 131 -5.11 3.40 19.79
N ALA A 132 -4.88 4.11 18.68
CA ALA A 132 -5.92 4.61 17.80
C ALA A 132 -6.77 3.46 17.23
N LYS A 133 -6.12 2.37 16.78
CA LYS A 133 -6.81 1.17 16.30
C LYS A 133 -7.67 0.52 17.38
N TRP A 134 -7.18 0.40 18.60
CA TRP A 134 -7.98 -0.16 19.71
C TRP A 134 -9.09 0.78 20.16
N TYR A 135 -8.80 2.09 20.19
CA TYR A 135 -9.79 3.11 20.50
C TYR A 135 -10.96 3.09 19.51
N GLU A 136 -10.67 3.02 18.21
CA GLU A 136 -11.69 2.96 17.16
C GLU A 136 -12.61 1.75 17.35
N GLN A 137 -12.04 0.58 17.65
CA GLN A 137 -12.80 -0.63 17.95
C GLN A 137 -13.72 -0.45 19.17
N VAL A 138 -13.16 0.02 20.29
CA VAL A 138 -13.93 0.26 21.53
C VAL A 138 -15.02 1.31 21.34
N PHE A 139 -14.71 2.39 20.62
CA PHE A 139 -15.63 3.48 20.37
C PHE A 139 -16.83 3.02 19.53
N GLU A 140 -16.58 2.31 18.44
CA GLU A 140 -17.64 1.79 17.57
C GLU A 140 -18.47 0.68 18.24
N GLU A 141 -17.86 -0.17 19.07
CA GLU A 141 -18.59 -1.16 19.88
C GLU A 141 -19.54 -0.49 20.87
N LEU A 142 -19.05 0.46 21.68
CA LEU A 142 -19.88 1.19 22.65
C LEU A 142 -21.01 1.98 21.97
N TRP A 143 -20.72 2.60 20.83
CA TRP A 143 -21.72 3.33 20.06
C TRP A 143 -22.79 2.40 19.48
N LYS A 144 -22.41 1.24 18.95
CA LYS A 144 -23.35 0.23 18.44
C LYS A 144 -24.19 -0.37 19.54
N GLU A 145 -23.62 -0.77 20.68
CA GLU A 145 -24.38 -1.34 21.79
C GLU A 145 -25.44 -0.39 22.33
N ALA A 146 -25.12 0.90 22.42
CA ALA A 146 -26.05 1.90 22.93
C ALA A 146 -27.19 2.27 21.95
N ASN A 147 -26.98 2.03 20.65
CA ASN A 147 -27.91 2.40 19.58
C ASN A 147 -28.44 1.19 18.78
N SER A 148 -28.12 -0.03 19.22
CA SER A 148 -28.69 -1.26 18.68
C SER A 148 -30.09 -1.41 19.26
N ASN A 149 -31.11 -1.18 18.43
CA ASN A 149 -32.46 -1.60 18.77
C ASN A 149 -32.47 -3.14 18.80
N ASP A 150 -32.59 -3.72 19.99
CA ASP A 150 -32.89 -5.14 20.17
C ASP A 150 -34.28 -5.41 19.59
N ASP A 151 -34.34 -5.82 18.33
CA ASP A 151 -35.54 -6.42 17.75
C ASP A 151 -35.12 -7.63 16.92
N THR A 152 -35.29 -8.81 17.52
CA THR A 152 -35.51 -10.04 16.77
C THR A 152 -36.74 -9.85 15.88
N THR A 153 -36.53 -9.31 14.69
CA THR A 153 -37.52 -9.35 13.61
C THR A 153 -36.87 -9.92 12.35
N ASP A 154 -37.40 -11.08 12.00
CA ASP A 154 -37.34 -11.78 10.73
C ASP A 154 -36.97 -10.86 9.54
N ASP A 155 -35.91 -11.25 8.83
CA ASP A 155 -35.45 -10.69 7.57
C ASP A 155 -36.58 -10.74 6.53
N THR A 156 -37.49 -9.77 6.51
CA THR A 156 -38.31 -9.41 5.34
C THR A 156 -38.93 -8.04 5.53
N LYS A 157 -38.14 -6.98 5.41
CA LYS A 157 -38.66 -5.70 4.92
C LYS A 157 -37.74 -5.23 3.80
N ASP A 158 -38.30 -5.36 2.59
CA ASP A 158 -38.01 -4.49 1.45
C ASP A 158 -37.79 -3.08 1.98
N ASP A 159 -36.52 -2.66 2.06
CA ASP A 159 -36.22 -1.25 2.18
C ASP A 159 -36.54 -0.62 0.84
N ASP A 160 -37.69 0.03 0.87
CA ASP A 160 -38.15 1.12 0.04
C ASP A 160 -37.07 1.69 -0.88
N LYS A 161 -37.38 1.58 -2.18
CA LYS A 161 -36.90 2.43 -3.26
C LYS A 161 -36.68 3.87 -2.78
N VAL A 162 -35.44 4.18 -2.41
CA VAL A 162 -34.90 5.51 -2.65
C VAL A 162 -34.80 5.63 -4.16
N ASP A 163 -35.27 6.74 -4.70
CA ASP A 163 -35.24 7.07 -6.12
C ASP A 163 -33.76 7.11 -6.59
N GLU A 164 -33.21 5.96 -7.00
CA GLU A 164 -31.82 5.78 -7.45
C GLU A 164 -31.57 6.29 -8.87
N THR A 165 -32.53 6.97 -9.49
CA THR A 165 -32.29 7.67 -10.76
C THR A 165 -31.67 9.03 -10.48
N ASP A 166 -30.34 9.13 -10.66
CA ASP A 166 -29.58 10.31 -11.12
C ASP A 166 -28.32 10.70 -10.31
N LYS A 167 -27.86 9.92 -9.32
CA LYS A 167 -26.55 10.18 -8.70
C LYS A 167 -25.41 9.66 -9.58
N ILE A 168 -24.79 10.55 -10.36
CA ILE A 168 -23.55 10.27 -11.09
C ILE A 168 -22.43 10.01 -10.06
N ALA A 169 -21.94 8.77 -10.02
CA ALA A 169 -20.86 8.38 -9.11
C ALA A 169 -19.58 9.20 -9.37
N ALA A 170 -18.85 9.55 -8.32
CA ALA A 170 -17.55 10.21 -8.43
C ALA A 170 -16.51 9.24 -9.04
N ARG A 171 -15.57 9.77 -9.83
CA ARG A 171 -14.40 9.00 -10.28
C ARG A 171 -13.37 8.87 -9.15
N PRO A 172 -12.47 7.87 -9.21
CA PRO A 172 -11.36 7.77 -8.26
C PRO A 172 -10.51 9.04 -8.25
N THR A 173 -10.13 9.48 -7.05
CA THR A 173 -9.21 10.61 -6.86
C THR A 173 -7.77 10.16 -7.05
N ARG A 174 -6.91 11.11 -7.42
CA ARG A 174 -5.48 10.85 -7.52
C ARG A 174 -4.90 10.66 -6.11
N PRO A 175 -4.03 9.66 -5.88
CA PRO A 175 -3.35 9.51 -4.60
C PRO A 175 -2.55 10.76 -4.21
N ASP A 176 -2.45 10.99 -2.90
CA ASP A 176 -1.59 12.02 -2.34
C ASP A 176 -0.12 11.83 -2.72
N LYS A 177 0.65 12.90 -2.57
CA LYS A 177 2.10 12.88 -2.77
C LYS A 177 2.76 11.93 -1.78
N ALA A 178 3.86 11.31 -2.19
CA ALA A 178 4.63 10.42 -1.35
C ALA A 178 5.12 11.15 -0.09
N GLU A 179 5.00 10.48 1.05
CA GLU A 179 5.56 10.97 2.30
C GLU A 179 7.09 11.00 2.22
N ALA A 180 7.69 12.03 2.83
CA ALA A 180 9.14 12.15 2.89
C ALA A 180 9.74 11.01 3.72
N GLU A 181 10.87 10.46 3.27
CA GLU A 181 11.65 9.56 4.12
C GLU A 181 12.09 10.29 5.38
N ILE A 182 11.96 9.63 6.54
CA ILE A 182 12.29 10.24 7.83
C ILE A 182 13.81 10.49 7.92
N ASP A 183 14.19 11.77 8.00
CA ASP A 183 15.56 12.14 8.34
C ASP A 183 15.79 12.07 9.85
N TYR A 184 16.33 10.94 10.30
CA TYR A 184 16.68 10.72 11.71
C TYR A 184 17.81 11.63 12.22
N ASN A 185 18.47 12.41 11.37
CA ASN A 185 19.49 13.39 11.78
C ASN A 185 18.97 14.83 11.82
N ALA A 186 17.74 15.06 11.37
CA ALA A 186 17.12 16.38 11.40
C ALA A 186 16.79 16.84 12.83
N GLU A 187 16.64 18.15 13.00
CA GLU A 187 16.06 18.72 14.21
C GLU A 187 14.54 18.50 14.20
N LEU A 188 13.98 17.95 15.27
CA LEU A 188 12.54 17.83 15.44
C LEU A 188 11.96 19.20 15.75
N LYS A 189 11.13 19.74 14.85
CA LYS A 189 10.45 21.01 15.09
C LYS A 189 9.31 20.80 16.10
N PRO A 190 9.01 21.77 16.98
CA PRO A 190 7.93 21.64 17.97
C PRO A 190 6.56 21.32 17.37
N GLU A 191 6.27 21.83 16.18
CA GLU A 191 5.02 21.57 15.43
C GLU A 191 4.89 20.12 14.92
N ASP A 192 6.02 19.43 14.72
CA ASP A 192 6.07 18.04 14.24
C ASP A 192 6.11 17.02 15.40
N ALA A 193 6.14 17.51 16.64
CA ALA A 193 6.21 16.70 17.84
C ALA A 193 4.85 16.09 18.19
N GLU A 194 4.80 14.77 18.19
CA GLU A 194 3.62 13.97 18.45
C GLU A 194 3.28 14.00 19.96
N ILE A 195 2.01 14.29 20.26
CA ILE A 195 1.47 14.24 21.62
C ILE A 195 1.01 12.81 21.91
N LYS A 196 1.28 12.30 23.13
CA LYS A 196 0.85 10.96 23.54
C LYS A 196 -0.66 10.81 23.42
N PHE A 197 -1.13 9.65 22.95
CA PHE A 197 -2.53 9.39 22.62
C PHE A 197 -3.55 9.87 23.67
N PHE A 198 -3.38 9.49 24.93
CA PHE A 198 -4.33 9.86 26.00
C PHE A 198 -4.19 11.31 26.52
N GLU A 199 -3.17 12.03 26.06
CA GLU A 199 -2.91 13.44 26.35
C GLU A 199 -3.38 14.34 25.19
N LYS A 200 -3.74 13.75 24.04
CA LYS A 200 -4.28 14.49 22.91
C LYS A 200 -5.61 15.15 23.27
N PRO A 201 -5.84 16.41 22.84
CA PRO A 201 -7.18 16.96 22.73
C PRO A 201 -8.07 16.01 21.93
N TYR A 202 -9.37 15.91 22.28
CA TYR A 202 -10.27 14.98 21.59
C TYR A 202 -10.38 15.25 20.10
N LYS A 203 -10.31 16.52 19.66
CA LYS A 203 -10.30 16.88 18.23
C LYS A 203 -9.12 16.22 17.50
N ASP A 204 -7.97 16.12 18.14
CA ASP A 204 -6.73 15.61 17.55
C ASP A 204 -6.66 14.06 17.52
N LEU A 205 -7.69 13.38 18.02
CA LEU A 205 -7.88 11.94 17.82
C LEU A 205 -8.50 11.61 16.46
N TYR A 206 -8.98 12.64 15.75
CA TYR A 206 -9.72 12.55 14.51
C TYR A 206 -9.11 13.49 13.48
N THR A 207 -9.23 13.15 12.21
CA THR A 207 -9.11 14.15 11.15
C THR A 207 -10.16 15.25 11.35
N GLU A 208 -9.91 16.44 10.80
CA GLU A 208 -10.90 17.55 10.87
C GLU A 208 -12.27 17.09 10.37
N LYS A 209 -12.27 16.32 9.28
CA LYS A 209 -13.42 15.67 8.71
C LYS A 209 -14.13 14.70 9.68
N GLU A 210 -13.41 13.72 10.23
CA GLU A 210 -14.00 12.73 11.15
C GLU A 210 -14.57 13.39 12.40
N TRP A 211 -13.90 14.45 12.87
CA TRP A 211 -14.39 15.25 13.99
C TRP A 211 -15.73 15.92 13.66
N ASP A 212 -15.83 16.55 12.50
CA ASP A 212 -17.06 17.22 12.07
C ASP A 212 -18.20 16.21 11.87
N GLU A 213 -17.95 15.06 11.23
CA GLU A 213 -18.92 13.98 11.07
C GLU A 213 -19.41 13.43 12.42
N LEU A 214 -18.48 13.21 13.35
CA LEU A 214 -18.81 12.74 14.69
C LEU A 214 -19.71 13.73 15.46
N ASN A 215 -19.56 15.04 15.21
CA ASN A 215 -20.40 16.07 15.82
C ASN A 215 -21.76 16.27 15.13
N LYS A 216 -21.97 15.73 13.92
CA LYS A 216 -23.30 15.74 13.26
C LYS A 216 -24.29 14.78 13.91
N VAL A 217 -23.79 13.72 14.54
CA VAL A 217 -24.63 12.71 15.21
C VAL A 217 -24.81 13.10 16.68
N GLU A 218 -26.03 13.49 17.04
CA GLU A 218 -26.35 13.93 18.41
C GLU A 218 -25.93 12.87 19.43
N GLY A 219 -25.14 13.27 20.42
CA GLY A 219 -24.66 12.41 21.50
C GLY A 219 -23.51 11.46 21.14
N LYS A 220 -23.07 11.35 19.87
CA LYS A 220 -21.94 10.47 19.49
C LYS A 220 -20.61 10.95 20.07
N ALA A 221 -20.38 12.26 20.11
CA ALA A 221 -19.20 12.86 20.74
C ALA A 221 -19.08 12.56 22.24
N ASP A 222 -20.20 12.36 22.94
CA ASP A 222 -20.21 12.05 24.38
C ASP A 222 -19.63 10.66 24.69
N TYR A 223 -19.45 9.81 23.67
CA TYR A 223 -18.82 8.50 23.81
C TYR A 223 -17.30 8.56 23.75
N ILE A 224 -16.68 9.65 23.28
CA ILE A 224 -15.22 9.80 23.26
C ILE A 224 -14.62 9.57 24.66
N PRO A 225 -15.02 10.29 25.72
CA PRO A 225 -14.47 10.06 27.05
C PRO A 225 -14.80 8.66 27.60
N LYS A 226 -15.94 8.06 27.23
CA LYS A 226 -16.31 6.70 27.65
C LYS A 226 -15.40 5.66 27.02
N ALA A 227 -15.18 5.76 25.71
CA ALA A 227 -14.30 4.86 24.96
C ALA A 227 -12.84 5.01 25.40
N LEU A 228 -12.35 6.22 25.66
CA LEU A 228 -11.01 6.42 26.22
C LEU A 228 -10.86 5.78 27.61
N ASN A 229 -11.88 5.89 28.47
CA ASN A 229 -11.87 5.25 29.79
C ASN A 229 -11.97 3.73 29.70
N GLU A 230 -12.83 3.20 28.82
CA GLU A 230 -12.93 1.76 28.61
C GLU A 230 -11.64 1.20 28.02
N LEU A 231 -11.01 1.90 27.06
CA LEU A 231 -9.69 1.49 26.56
C LEU A 231 -8.64 1.48 27.69
N LYS A 232 -8.58 2.52 28.54
CA LYS A 232 -7.68 2.53 29.71
C LYS A 232 -7.96 1.35 30.65
N LYS A 233 -9.24 1.01 30.85
CA LYS A 233 -9.65 -0.12 31.66
C LYS A 233 -9.26 -1.46 31.02
N GLN A 234 -9.53 -1.67 29.73
CA GLN A 234 -9.10 -2.88 29.01
C GLN A 234 -7.58 -3.05 29.04
N LEU A 235 -6.83 -1.96 28.92
CA LEU A 235 -5.37 -1.99 29.11
C LEU A 235 -5.00 -2.45 30.52
N ALA A 236 -5.62 -1.86 31.55
CA ALA A 236 -5.36 -2.20 32.95
C ALA A 236 -5.78 -3.64 33.32
N ASP A 237 -6.92 -4.11 32.78
CA ASP A 237 -7.43 -5.48 32.95
C ASP A 237 -6.48 -6.50 32.32
N ASN A 238 -5.75 -6.10 31.28
CA ASN A 238 -4.66 -6.87 30.68
C ASN A 238 -3.28 -6.57 31.29
N TYR A 239 -3.23 -5.87 32.44
CA TYR A 239 -2.02 -5.50 33.18
C TYR A 239 -1.00 -4.67 32.38
N LYS A 240 -1.51 -3.85 31.47
CA LYS A 240 -0.73 -2.98 30.58
C LYS A 240 -1.15 -1.53 30.71
N SER A 241 -0.35 -0.66 30.12
CA SER A 241 -0.59 0.78 30.06
C SER A 241 -0.11 1.35 28.73
N TYR A 242 -0.41 2.61 28.46
CA TYR A 242 0.20 3.32 27.35
C TYR A 242 1.74 3.28 27.43
N ASP A 243 2.30 3.54 28.62
CA ASP A 243 3.75 3.53 28.83
C ASP A 243 4.37 2.15 28.61
N TYR A 244 3.63 1.04 28.82
CA TYR A 244 4.09 -0.30 28.44
C TYR A 244 4.35 -0.39 26.93
N TYR A 245 3.41 0.05 26.10
CA TYR A 245 3.54 0.02 24.65
C TYR A 245 4.53 1.06 24.13
N LEU A 246 4.58 2.26 24.73
CA LEU A 246 5.57 3.27 24.40
C LEU A 246 7.00 2.78 24.70
N ASN A 247 7.22 2.09 25.82
CA ASN A 247 8.52 1.49 26.12
C ASN A 247 8.90 0.41 25.08
N SER A 248 7.95 -0.42 24.65
CA SER A 248 8.18 -1.38 23.56
C SER A 248 8.50 -0.67 22.22
N ALA A 249 7.85 0.46 21.94
CA ALA A 249 8.14 1.28 20.77
C ALA A 249 9.55 1.91 20.85
N TYR A 250 9.98 2.37 22.03
CA TYR A 250 11.35 2.82 22.26
C TYR A 250 12.38 1.70 22.07
N GLU A 251 12.12 0.49 22.56
CA GLU A 251 13.00 -0.67 22.32
C GLU A 251 13.10 -1.00 20.81
N THR A 252 11.99 -0.85 20.08
CA THR A 252 11.96 -1.04 18.63
C THR A 252 12.79 0.03 17.91
N GLN A 253 12.64 1.30 18.29
CA GLN A 253 13.45 2.40 17.74
C GLN A 253 14.93 2.27 18.09
N LEU A 254 15.26 1.73 19.27
CA LEU A 254 16.63 1.44 19.67
C LEU A 254 17.27 0.38 18.76
N ILE A 255 16.53 -0.70 18.43
CA ILE A 255 16.99 -1.71 17.47
C ILE A 255 17.16 -1.08 16.08
N SER A 256 16.20 -0.27 15.61
CA SER A 256 16.30 0.43 14.33
C SER A 256 17.51 1.36 14.28
N LYS A 257 17.77 2.10 15.37
CA LYS A 257 18.98 2.92 15.53
C LYS A 257 20.24 2.09 15.41
N TYR A 258 20.30 0.96 16.11
CA TYR A 258 21.45 0.05 16.03
C TYR A 258 21.67 -0.49 14.62
N LYS A 259 20.61 -0.87 13.90
CA LYS A 259 20.70 -1.27 12.49
C LYS A 259 21.28 -0.16 11.61
N ARG A 260 20.84 1.09 11.80
CA ARG A 260 21.38 2.26 11.09
C ARG A 260 22.87 2.46 11.43
N GLU A 261 23.25 2.43 12.70
CA GLU A 261 24.64 2.59 13.14
C GLU A 261 25.57 1.50 12.58
N LEU A 262 25.11 0.26 12.47
CA LEU A 262 25.89 -0.84 11.89
C LEU A 262 26.23 -0.65 10.41
N SER A 263 25.45 0.19 9.71
CA SER A 263 25.46 0.30 8.25
C SER A 263 25.65 1.72 7.73
N LYS A 264 25.82 2.70 8.63
CA LYS A 264 25.94 4.12 8.27
C LYS A 264 27.07 4.41 7.28
N ASP A 265 28.16 3.66 7.38
CA ASP A 265 29.35 3.82 6.54
C ASP A 265 29.34 2.89 5.31
N PHE A 266 28.27 2.09 5.12
CA PHE A 266 28.19 1.18 3.99
C PHE A 266 27.68 1.91 2.74
N ASN A 267 28.60 2.11 1.80
CA ASN A 267 28.28 2.52 0.45
C ASN A 267 28.77 1.43 -0.52
N PRO A 268 27.87 0.76 -1.27
CA PRO A 268 28.29 -0.27 -2.21
C PRO A 268 29.14 0.36 -3.32
N ASP A 269 30.28 -0.27 -3.62
CA ASP A 269 31.13 0.14 -4.73
C ASP A 269 30.60 -0.41 -6.07
N ASP A 270 31.20 0.05 -7.18
CA ASP A 270 30.81 -0.38 -8.52
C ASP A 270 30.92 -1.90 -8.71
N ALA A 271 31.88 -2.56 -8.05
CA ALA A 271 32.06 -4.00 -8.13
C ALA A 271 30.91 -4.75 -7.45
N ALA A 272 30.45 -4.29 -6.29
CA ALA A 272 29.30 -4.85 -5.59
C ALA A 272 28.00 -4.64 -6.39
N ILE A 273 27.82 -3.46 -6.98
CA ILE A 273 26.67 -3.14 -7.84
C ILE A 273 26.67 -4.06 -9.07
N GLN A 274 27.82 -4.22 -9.73
CA GLN A 274 27.96 -5.11 -10.90
C GLN A 274 27.70 -6.57 -10.55
N ALA A 275 28.23 -7.06 -9.43
CA ALA A 275 28.00 -8.44 -8.98
C ALA A 275 26.51 -8.71 -8.69
N GLU A 276 25.81 -7.74 -8.09
CA GLU A 276 24.37 -7.86 -7.83
C GLU A 276 23.55 -7.81 -9.13
N TYR A 277 23.94 -6.96 -10.08
CA TYR A 277 23.36 -6.94 -11.43
C TYR A 277 23.52 -8.30 -12.13
N GLU A 278 24.73 -8.88 -12.15
CA GLU A 278 24.98 -10.20 -12.74
C GLU A 278 24.20 -11.33 -12.06
N ARG A 279 23.95 -11.18 -10.75
CA ARG A 279 23.07 -12.09 -9.99
C ARG A 279 21.63 -11.99 -10.49
N TYR A 280 21.11 -10.78 -10.75
CA TYR A 280 19.78 -10.60 -11.35
C TYR A 280 19.70 -11.20 -12.75
N VAL A 281 20.72 -10.97 -13.60
CA VAL A 281 20.80 -11.58 -14.94
C VAL A 281 20.70 -13.10 -14.86
N SER A 282 21.49 -13.71 -13.97
CA SER A 282 21.51 -15.17 -13.79
C SER A 282 20.16 -15.71 -13.34
N LEU A 283 19.54 -15.07 -12.34
CA LEU A 283 18.21 -15.47 -11.84
C LEU A 283 17.10 -15.30 -12.89
N ASN A 284 17.15 -14.23 -13.67
CA ASN A 284 16.19 -14.01 -14.75
C ASN A 284 16.34 -15.07 -15.85
N LYS A 285 17.58 -15.35 -16.29
CA LYS A 285 17.85 -16.39 -17.30
C LYS A 285 17.38 -17.77 -16.84
N GLU A 286 17.66 -18.15 -15.59
CA GLU A 286 17.18 -19.40 -15.00
C GLU A 286 15.65 -19.45 -15.01
N LYS A 287 14.99 -18.41 -14.48
CA LYS A 287 13.53 -18.34 -14.37
C LYS A 287 12.85 -18.38 -15.75
N PHE A 288 13.37 -17.66 -16.74
CA PHE A 288 12.77 -17.57 -18.08
C PHE A 288 13.12 -18.76 -18.98
N SER A 289 13.99 -19.67 -18.56
CA SER A 289 14.28 -20.91 -19.31
C SER A 289 13.23 -22.03 -19.13
N ILE A 290 12.39 -21.96 -18.09
CA ILE A 290 11.44 -23.03 -17.73
C ILE A 290 10.13 -22.90 -18.51
N GLU A 291 9.48 -21.73 -18.37
CA GLU A 291 8.25 -21.37 -19.08
C GLU A 291 8.39 -19.90 -19.51
N THR A 292 9.11 -19.66 -20.61
CA THR A 292 9.59 -18.32 -21.00
C THR A 292 8.50 -17.26 -21.00
N GLU A 293 7.43 -17.45 -21.78
CA GLU A 293 6.36 -16.47 -21.91
C GLU A 293 5.61 -16.23 -20.60
N ALA A 294 5.18 -17.29 -19.90
CA ALA A 294 4.41 -17.16 -18.67
C ALA A 294 5.24 -16.53 -17.53
N ASN A 295 6.48 -16.97 -17.35
CA ASN A 295 7.36 -16.45 -16.31
C ASN A 295 7.82 -15.02 -16.59
N TYR A 296 8.07 -14.69 -17.86
CA TYR A 296 8.43 -13.34 -18.27
C TYR A 296 7.26 -12.37 -18.10
N LYS A 297 6.07 -12.72 -18.61
CA LYS A 297 4.84 -11.92 -18.42
C LYS A 297 4.55 -11.69 -16.94
N THR A 298 4.69 -12.72 -16.11
CA THR A 298 4.54 -12.60 -14.65
C THR A 298 5.57 -11.63 -14.05
N ALA A 299 6.82 -11.68 -14.50
CA ALA A 299 7.88 -10.79 -14.00
C ALA A 299 7.55 -9.32 -14.30
N ILE A 300 7.29 -8.98 -15.56
CA ILE A 300 7.00 -7.59 -15.94
C ILE A 300 5.68 -7.09 -15.35
N SER A 301 4.64 -7.93 -15.22
CA SER A 301 3.38 -7.54 -14.57
C SER A 301 3.45 -7.39 -13.04
N SER A 302 4.46 -7.95 -12.37
CA SER A 302 4.58 -7.91 -10.90
C SER A 302 5.60 -6.90 -10.40
N SER A 303 6.82 -6.88 -10.95
CA SER A 303 7.86 -5.93 -10.54
C SER A 303 8.92 -5.77 -11.63
N LEU A 304 9.14 -4.52 -12.04
CA LEU A 304 10.13 -4.17 -13.06
C LEU A 304 11.51 -3.90 -12.48
N THR A 305 11.63 -3.77 -11.15
CA THR A 305 12.85 -3.30 -10.48
C THR A 305 13.99 -4.32 -10.50
N ASN A 306 13.71 -5.60 -10.79
CA ASN A 306 14.72 -6.67 -10.87
C ASN A 306 14.60 -7.55 -12.12
N THR A 307 13.81 -7.12 -13.10
CA THR A 307 13.73 -7.77 -14.41
C THR A 307 14.71 -7.06 -15.34
N VAL A 308 15.92 -7.63 -15.45
CA VAL A 308 17.06 -7.03 -16.18
C VAL A 308 17.37 -7.75 -17.49
N TYR A 309 16.89 -8.99 -17.65
CA TYR A 309 17.05 -9.80 -18.86
C TYR A 309 15.70 -10.01 -19.54
N HIS A 310 15.65 -9.73 -20.85
CA HIS A 310 14.45 -9.74 -21.66
C HIS A 310 14.68 -10.66 -22.87
N PRO A 311 14.23 -11.93 -22.82
CA PRO A 311 14.48 -12.89 -23.90
C PRO A 311 14.07 -12.34 -25.25
N THR A 312 14.88 -12.55 -26.30
CA THR A 312 14.58 -12.05 -27.67
C THR A 312 13.18 -12.42 -28.17
N SER A 313 12.65 -13.61 -27.81
CA SER A 313 11.30 -14.03 -28.20
C SER A 313 10.17 -13.23 -27.53
N GLU A 314 10.50 -12.46 -26.50
CA GLU A 314 9.59 -11.67 -25.68
C GLU A 314 9.88 -10.17 -25.78
N HIS A 315 10.56 -9.71 -26.84
CA HIS A 315 10.74 -8.29 -27.10
C HIS A 315 9.44 -7.62 -27.58
N GLY A 316 9.33 -6.31 -27.38
CA GLY A 316 8.21 -5.50 -27.91
C GLY A 316 6.99 -5.39 -26.99
N TYR A 317 7.08 -5.83 -25.74
CA TYR A 317 6.09 -5.45 -24.73
C TYR A 317 6.20 -3.95 -24.40
N GLY A 318 5.08 -3.34 -24.03
CA GLY A 318 5.04 -1.97 -23.54
C GLY A 318 3.78 -1.71 -22.74
N TYR A 319 3.80 -0.63 -21.97
CA TYR A 319 2.69 -0.21 -21.11
C TYR A 319 2.04 1.03 -21.67
N VAL A 320 0.73 1.12 -21.53
CA VAL A 320 -0.04 2.30 -21.92
C VAL A 320 -0.96 2.77 -20.81
N PHE A 321 -1.02 4.09 -20.61
CA PHE A 321 -2.17 4.71 -19.98
C PHE A 321 -3.31 4.73 -21.01
N ASN A 322 -4.40 4.04 -20.69
CA ASN A 322 -5.63 4.08 -21.47
C ASN A 322 -6.63 5.02 -20.80
N ILE A 323 -7.16 5.94 -21.60
CA ILE A 323 -8.32 6.75 -21.26
C ILE A 323 -9.45 6.27 -22.16
N LEU A 324 -10.43 5.59 -21.56
CA LEU A 324 -11.67 5.22 -22.22
C LEU A 324 -12.68 6.36 -22.05
N PHE A 325 -13.13 6.90 -23.17
CA PHE A 325 -14.33 7.69 -23.26
C PHE A 325 -15.46 6.77 -23.70
N LYS A 326 -16.28 6.33 -22.76
CA LYS A 326 -17.23 5.26 -23.00
C LYS A 326 -18.44 5.77 -23.81
N PHE A 327 -18.99 4.93 -24.69
CA PHE A 327 -20.32 5.16 -25.22
C PHE A 327 -21.35 5.20 -24.08
N SER A 328 -22.33 6.10 -24.19
CA SER A 328 -23.50 6.09 -23.29
C SER A 328 -24.27 4.78 -23.45
N ASP A 329 -25.17 4.48 -22.52
CA ASP A 329 -25.99 3.27 -22.60
C ASP A 329 -26.92 3.31 -23.84
N GLU A 330 -27.40 4.50 -24.22
CA GLU A 330 -28.16 4.71 -25.45
C GLU A 330 -27.31 4.46 -26.69
N GLN A 331 -26.10 5.04 -26.75
CA GLN A 331 -25.17 4.84 -27.86
C GLN A 331 -24.76 3.37 -28.00
N SER A 332 -24.49 2.71 -26.88
CA SER A 332 -24.16 1.28 -26.83
C SER A 332 -25.33 0.43 -27.32
N THR A 333 -26.55 0.77 -26.92
CA THR A 333 -27.79 0.10 -27.38
C THR A 333 -28.02 0.33 -28.87
N GLU A 334 -27.82 1.56 -29.34
CA GLU A 334 -27.93 1.95 -30.74
C GLU A 334 -26.93 1.15 -31.60
N LEU A 335 -25.66 1.06 -31.18
CA LEU A 335 -24.64 0.26 -31.84
C LEU A 335 -24.98 -1.24 -31.85
N LYS A 336 -25.47 -1.78 -30.72
CA LYS A 336 -25.89 -3.18 -30.61
C LYS A 336 -27.05 -3.50 -31.56
N ASN A 337 -28.05 -2.62 -31.63
CA ASN A 337 -29.19 -2.78 -32.53
C ASN A 337 -28.77 -2.70 -34.01
N PHE A 338 -27.85 -1.78 -34.33
CA PHE A 338 -27.29 -1.67 -35.68
C PHE A 338 -26.53 -2.92 -36.11
N THR A 339 -25.68 -3.45 -35.22
CA THR A 339 -24.84 -4.63 -35.50
C THR A 339 -25.64 -5.94 -35.51
N ALA A 340 -26.81 -6.01 -34.86
CA ALA A 340 -27.71 -7.16 -34.91
C ALA A 340 -28.18 -7.50 -36.34
N GLY A 341 -28.21 -6.50 -37.24
CA GLY A 341 -28.50 -6.69 -38.66
C GLY A 341 -27.37 -7.32 -39.48
N GLN A 342 -26.25 -7.70 -38.84
CA GLN A 342 -25.02 -8.18 -39.48
C GLN A 342 -24.55 -7.31 -40.67
N PRO A 343 -24.47 -5.98 -40.52
CA PRO A 343 -23.92 -5.11 -41.54
C PRO A 343 -22.44 -5.42 -41.82
N ASP A 344 -21.97 -5.00 -42.99
CA ASP A 344 -20.55 -5.10 -43.34
C ASP A 344 -19.67 -4.38 -42.31
N LYS A 345 -18.49 -4.95 -42.00
CA LYS A 345 -17.56 -4.42 -41.00
C LYS A 345 -17.21 -2.95 -41.24
N THR A 346 -17.00 -2.56 -42.49
CA THR A 346 -16.64 -1.16 -42.85
C THR A 346 -17.78 -0.18 -42.60
N ILE A 347 -19.03 -0.66 -42.63
CA ILE A 347 -20.21 0.13 -42.31
C ILE A 347 -20.32 0.29 -40.80
N VAL A 348 -20.08 -0.78 -40.03
CA VAL A 348 -20.02 -0.73 -38.56
C VAL A 348 -18.97 0.28 -38.09
N GLU A 349 -17.76 0.24 -38.65
CA GLU A 349 -16.68 1.15 -38.32
C GLU A 349 -17.08 2.63 -38.53
N LYS A 350 -17.70 2.95 -39.67
CA LYS A 350 -18.21 4.31 -39.94
C LYS A 350 -19.30 4.73 -38.96
N TYR A 351 -20.19 3.82 -38.60
CA TYR A 351 -21.26 4.10 -37.66
C TYR A 351 -20.72 4.34 -36.24
N ARG A 352 -19.79 3.50 -35.78
CA ARG A 352 -19.07 3.72 -34.50
C ARG A 352 -18.39 5.08 -34.47
N ALA A 353 -17.70 5.47 -35.54
CA ALA A 353 -17.05 6.79 -35.63
C ALA A 353 -18.06 7.95 -35.54
N GLN A 354 -19.26 7.80 -36.11
CA GLN A 354 -20.33 8.80 -35.98
C GLN A 354 -20.87 8.91 -34.55
N LEU A 355 -21.02 7.78 -33.85
CA LEU A 355 -21.41 7.77 -32.43
C LEU A 355 -20.30 8.38 -31.56
N ALA A 356 -19.04 8.05 -31.85
CA ALA A 356 -17.87 8.54 -31.11
C ALA A 356 -17.77 10.07 -31.09
N ASN A 357 -18.06 10.73 -32.23
CA ASN A 357 -18.09 12.19 -32.33
C ASN A 357 -19.18 12.86 -31.46
N LYS A 358 -20.15 12.10 -30.97
CA LYS A 358 -21.24 12.57 -30.12
C LYS A 358 -21.02 12.24 -28.64
N ILE A 359 -19.91 11.62 -28.27
CA ILE A 359 -19.62 11.36 -26.86
C ILE A 359 -19.40 12.69 -26.15
N GLU A 360 -20.07 12.83 -25.02
CA GLU A 360 -19.85 13.91 -24.06
C GLU A 360 -19.21 13.33 -22.81
N VAL A 361 -18.21 14.02 -22.27
CA VAL A 361 -17.51 13.62 -21.05
C VAL A 361 -17.58 14.73 -20.01
N MET A 362 -17.66 14.33 -18.75
CA MET A 362 -17.56 15.22 -17.60
C MET A 362 -16.12 15.22 -17.10
N LYS A 363 -15.58 16.39 -16.73
CA LYS A 363 -14.26 16.50 -16.10
C LYS A 363 -14.41 16.39 -14.59
N SER A 364 -13.73 15.42 -14.00
CA SER A 364 -13.67 15.23 -12.56
C SER A 364 -12.85 16.34 -11.91
N ASN A 365 -13.25 16.77 -10.72
CA ASN A 365 -12.49 17.71 -9.91
C ASN A 365 -11.24 16.99 -9.36
N PRO A 366 -10.01 17.40 -9.72
CA PRO A 366 -8.78 16.75 -9.25
C PRO A 366 -8.60 16.82 -7.73
N ASP A 367 -9.16 17.86 -7.11
CA ASP A 367 -9.08 18.11 -5.68
C ASP A 367 -10.33 17.61 -4.96
N TYR A 368 -11.15 16.74 -5.59
CA TYR A 368 -12.41 16.26 -5.01
C TYR A 368 -12.20 15.67 -3.62
N ASP A 369 -12.89 16.24 -2.64
CA ASP A 369 -13.00 15.74 -1.28
C ASP A 369 -14.51 15.55 -1.00
N PRO A 370 -15.03 14.30 -1.00
CA PRO A 370 -16.45 14.02 -0.76
C PRO A 370 -16.96 14.59 0.56
N ASP A 371 -16.07 14.93 1.47
CA ASP A 371 -16.38 15.27 2.84
C ASP A 371 -16.06 16.74 3.17
N GLU A 372 -15.51 17.49 2.21
CA GLU A 372 -15.38 18.94 2.35
C GLU A 372 -16.78 19.57 2.49
N VAL A 373 -16.96 20.37 3.54
CA VAL A 373 -18.14 21.21 3.71
C VAL A 373 -17.77 22.62 3.30
N CYS A 374 -18.27 23.05 2.16
CA CYS A 374 -18.04 24.40 1.67
C CYS A 374 -18.88 25.37 2.52
N GLU A 375 -18.27 26.15 3.42
CA GLU A 375 -18.97 27.02 4.41
C GLU A 375 -20.12 27.84 3.78
N GLU A 376 -19.92 28.38 2.57
CA GLU A 376 -20.92 29.18 1.85
C GLU A 376 -22.07 28.35 1.25
N CYS A 377 -21.91 27.03 1.15
CA CYS A 377 -22.87 26.06 0.64
C CYS A 377 -23.34 25.05 1.69
N GLU A 378 -22.83 25.11 2.91
CA GLU A 378 -23.08 24.14 3.99
C GLU A 378 -24.56 23.88 4.21
N LYS A 379 -25.37 24.96 4.23
CA LYS A 379 -26.82 24.85 4.40
C LYS A 379 -27.48 24.11 3.22
N ALA A 380 -27.06 24.41 2.00
CA ALA A 380 -27.63 23.80 0.79
C ALA A 380 -27.23 22.32 0.64
N GLN A 381 -26.02 21.96 1.08
CA GLN A 381 -25.53 20.57 1.16
C GLN A 381 -26.23 19.77 2.27
N LYS A 382 -26.53 20.38 3.42
CA LYS A 382 -27.29 19.76 4.52
C LYS A 382 -28.77 19.57 4.18
N ASP A 383 -29.37 20.54 3.48
CA ASP A 383 -30.78 20.50 3.09
C ASP A 383 -31.02 19.60 1.86
N ASN A 384 -30.00 19.36 1.02
CA ASN A 384 -30.08 18.51 -0.16
C ASN A 384 -28.79 17.67 -0.36
N ASN A 385 -28.94 16.34 -0.37
CA ASN A 385 -27.84 15.34 -0.45
C ASN A 385 -27.06 15.28 -1.79
N ASP A 386 -27.05 16.36 -2.59
CA ASP A 386 -26.33 16.46 -3.87
C ASP A 386 -25.53 17.78 -3.96
N PRO A 387 -24.23 17.77 -3.61
CA PRO A 387 -23.40 18.97 -3.63
C PRO A 387 -23.18 19.55 -5.03
N ASN A 388 -23.39 18.77 -6.11
CA ASN A 388 -23.28 19.28 -7.48
C ASN A 388 -24.43 20.24 -7.80
N LYS A 389 -25.65 19.92 -7.36
CA LYS A 389 -26.86 20.65 -7.75
C LYS A 389 -27.10 21.94 -6.97
N TYR A 390 -26.57 22.03 -5.74
CA TYR A 390 -26.98 23.08 -4.80
C TYR A 390 -25.85 23.98 -4.29
N CYS A 391 -24.60 23.66 -4.60
CA CYS A 391 -23.49 24.59 -4.43
C CYS A 391 -23.14 25.15 -5.81
N THR A 392 -23.06 26.48 -5.97
CA THR A 392 -22.67 27.14 -7.24
C THR A 392 -21.29 27.80 -7.20
N LYS A 393 -20.60 27.76 -6.06
CA LYS A 393 -19.26 28.33 -5.88
C LYS A 393 -18.21 27.60 -6.72
N GLU A 394 -17.48 28.28 -7.57
CA GLU A 394 -16.54 27.69 -8.55
C GLU A 394 -15.40 26.84 -7.92
N LYS A 395 -15.06 27.09 -6.64
CA LYS A 395 -14.04 26.34 -5.88
C LYS A 395 -14.66 25.69 -4.65
N CYS A 396 -15.32 24.56 -4.84
CA CYS A 396 -15.84 23.74 -3.76
C CYS A 396 -15.39 22.31 -4.00
N ASN A 397 -14.48 21.79 -3.17
CA ASN A 397 -13.92 20.48 -3.42
C ASN A 397 -14.90 19.35 -3.13
N ALA A 398 -16.03 19.66 -2.46
CA ALA A 398 -17.16 18.76 -2.32
C ALA A 398 -17.82 18.34 -3.65
N ARG A 399 -17.47 18.98 -4.77
CA ARG A 399 -18.01 18.62 -6.08
C ARG A 399 -17.11 17.62 -6.78
N PRO A 400 -17.63 16.44 -7.18
CA PRO A 400 -16.87 15.47 -7.95
C PRO A 400 -16.59 15.92 -9.39
N TYR A 401 -17.33 16.90 -9.93
CA TYR A 401 -17.22 17.34 -11.32
C TYR A 401 -17.19 18.86 -11.46
N GLU A 402 -16.59 19.33 -12.55
CA GLU A 402 -16.68 20.73 -12.97
C GLU A 402 -18.13 21.12 -13.29
N VAL A 403 -18.55 22.31 -12.86
CA VAL A 403 -19.89 22.86 -13.11
C VAL A 403 -19.85 24.21 -13.84
N ASP A 404 -20.96 24.58 -14.45
CA ASP A 404 -21.18 25.88 -15.10
C ASP A 404 -21.57 26.98 -14.10
N SER A 405 -21.77 28.20 -14.63
CA SER A 405 -22.17 29.36 -13.84
C SER A 405 -23.54 29.19 -13.16
N GLU A 406 -24.33 28.21 -13.58
CA GLU A 406 -25.64 27.87 -13.04
C GLU A 406 -25.57 26.70 -12.05
N GLY A 407 -24.39 26.09 -11.88
CA GLY A 407 -24.17 24.94 -11.01
C GLY A 407 -24.46 23.58 -11.67
N ASN A 408 -24.76 23.52 -12.97
CA ASN A 408 -24.96 22.24 -13.65
C ASN A 408 -23.60 21.61 -14.02
N ILE A 409 -23.50 20.29 -13.93
CA ILE A 409 -22.29 19.56 -14.35
C ILE A 409 -21.99 19.85 -15.82
N LYS A 410 -20.78 20.35 -16.09
CA LYS A 410 -20.33 20.63 -17.45
C LYS A 410 -20.10 19.33 -18.21
N LYS A 411 -20.65 19.30 -19.42
CA LYS A 411 -20.38 18.27 -20.41
C LYS A 411 -19.53 18.85 -21.53
N TYR A 412 -18.50 18.12 -21.91
CA TYR A 412 -17.55 18.51 -22.94
C TYR A 412 -17.64 17.54 -24.10
N ASN A 413 -17.57 18.04 -25.34
CA ASN A 413 -17.39 17.16 -26.48
C ASN A 413 -16.05 16.43 -26.35
N VAL A 414 -16.07 15.10 -26.51
CA VAL A 414 -14.87 14.27 -26.32
C VAL A 414 -13.71 14.69 -27.22
N MET A 415 -14.00 15.11 -28.45
CA MET A 415 -12.95 15.47 -29.42
C MET A 415 -12.26 16.78 -29.01
N ASP A 416 -12.98 17.71 -28.39
CA ASP A 416 -12.37 18.93 -27.84
C ASP A 416 -11.43 18.58 -26.67
N VAL A 417 -11.83 17.63 -25.81
CA VAL A 417 -10.98 17.15 -24.70
C VAL A 417 -9.74 16.43 -25.22
N ILE A 418 -9.87 15.59 -26.25
CA ILE A 418 -8.72 14.93 -26.91
C ILE A 418 -7.80 15.97 -27.56
N ASN A 419 -8.35 16.98 -28.24
CA ASN A 419 -7.57 18.06 -28.83
C ASN A 419 -6.82 18.89 -27.76
N GLU A 420 -7.46 19.14 -26.62
CA GLU A 420 -6.81 19.80 -25.48
C GLU A 420 -5.66 18.97 -24.92
N LEU A 421 -5.88 17.67 -24.70
CA LEU A 421 -4.87 16.72 -24.22
C LEU A 421 -3.67 16.65 -25.18
N THR A 422 -3.93 16.44 -26.47
CA THR A 422 -2.88 16.34 -27.48
C THR A 422 -2.07 17.63 -27.60
N ALA A 423 -2.72 18.80 -27.56
CA ALA A 423 -2.01 20.09 -27.54
C ALA A 423 -1.08 20.24 -26.32
N LYS A 424 -1.52 19.78 -25.13
CA LYS A 424 -0.67 19.79 -23.92
C LYS A 424 0.51 18.81 -24.05
N LEU A 425 0.26 17.62 -24.58
CA LEU A 425 1.31 16.62 -24.83
C LEU A 425 2.34 17.07 -25.87
N ASP A 426 1.91 17.82 -26.89
CA ASP A 426 2.79 18.40 -27.91
C ASP A 426 3.62 19.58 -27.37
N ALA A 427 3.06 20.35 -26.43
CA ALA A 427 3.76 21.47 -25.80
C ALA A 427 4.83 21.02 -24.78
N ALA A 428 4.66 19.84 -24.17
CA ALA A 428 5.60 19.29 -23.20
C ALA A 428 6.91 18.82 -23.87
N THR A 429 8.04 19.24 -23.31
CA THR A 429 9.38 19.01 -23.90
C THR A 429 10.10 17.77 -23.38
N THR A 430 9.64 17.19 -22.27
CA THR A 430 10.22 15.98 -21.65
C THR A 430 9.20 14.85 -21.62
N PHE A 431 9.69 13.60 -21.52
CA PHE A 431 8.82 12.44 -21.38
C PHE A 431 8.06 12.47 -20.06
N GLU A 432 8.73 12.85 -18.97
CA GLU A 432 8.18 12.96 -17.63
C GLU A 432 6.98 13.92 -17.59
N ALA A 433 7.10 15.09 -18.20
CA ALA A 433 6.01 16.06 -18.29
C ALA A 433 4.83 15.53 -19.12
N LYS A 434 5.10 14.83 -20.23
CA LYS A 434 4.04 14.18 -21.02
C LYS A 434 3.32 13.09 -20.22
N ARG A 435 4.09 12.27 -19.49
CA ARG A 435 3.55 11.19 -18.65
C ARG A 435 2.70 11.75 -17.52
N GLU A 436 3.12 12.85 -16.89
CA GLU A 436 2.38 13.56 -15.86
C GLU A 436 1.06 14.12 -16.41
N ILE A 437 1.08 14.78 -17.56
CA ILE A 437 -0.14 15.26 -18.24
C ILE A 437 -1.09 14.09 -18.53
N ALA A 438 -0.59 12.99 -19.10
CA ALA A 438 -1.40 11.83 -19.41
C ALA A 438 -2.02 11.23 -18.13
N ALA A 439 -1.25 11.13 -17.05
CA ALA A 439 -1.73 10.63 -15.76
C ALA A 439 -2.84 11.51 -15.17
N GLN A 440 -2.69 12.84 -15.21
CA GLN A 440 -3.74 13.77 -14.77
C GLN A 440 -5.04 13.56 -15.55
N TYR A 441 -4.95 13.36 -16.88
CA TYR A 441 -6.14 13.13 -17.70
C TYR A 441 -6.79 11.77 -17.45
N VAL A 442 -6.03 10.75 -17.06
CA VAL A 442 -6.62 9.50 -16.58
C VAL A 442 -7.56 9.79 -15.41
N TYR A 443 -7.08 10.42 -14.34
CA TYR A 443 -7.94 10.75 -13.18
C TYR A 443 -9.06 11.76 -13.50
N MET A 444 -8.87 12.63 -14.49
CA MET A 444 -9.85 13.67 -14.82
C MET A 444 -11.03 13.15 -15.66
N VAL A 445 -10.81 12.23 -16.60
CA VAL A 445 -11.85 11.91 -17.61
C VAL A 445 -12.01 10.41 -17.94
N ASN A 446 -11.21 9.51 -17.37
CA ASN A 446 -11.23 8.11 -17.76
C ASN A 446 -12.41 7.34 -17.12
N ASP A 447 -13.24 6.73 -17.98
CA ASP A 447 -14.37 5.88 -17.58
C ASP A 447 -13.97 4.40 -17.38
N ASP A 448 -12.72 4.04 -17.67
CA ASP A 448 -12.20 2.69 -17.46
C ASP A 448 -11.78 2.47 -16.01
N THR A 449 -12.66 1.87 -15.23
CA THR A 449 -12.40 1.53 -13.82
C THR A 449 -11.25 0.55 -13.64
N GLY A 450 -10.92 -0.25 -14.66
CA GLY A 450 -9.82 -1.22 -14.62
C GLY A 450 -8.44 -0.55 -14.50
N MET A 451 -8.30 0.68 -15.00
CA MET A 451 -7.04 1.43 -14.95
C MET A 451 -6.61 1.79 -13.53
N TYR A 452 -7.53 1.78 -12.56
CA TYR A 452 -7.27 2.18 -11.17
C TYR A 452 -7.02 0.98 -10.23
N ASN A 453 -7.08 -0.26 -10.71
CA ASN A 453 -6.99 -1.46 -9.88
C ASN A 453 -5.58 -1.65 -9.26
N THR A 454 -5.47 -1.53 -7.94
CA THR A 454 -4.19 -1.50 -7.18
C THR A 454 -3.40 -2.81 -7.13
N SER A 455 -3.89 -3.90 -7.73
CA SER A 455 -3.31 -5.24 -7.55
C SER A 455 -2.21 -5.66 -8.56
N SER A 456 -1.76 -4.77 -9.45
CA SER A 456 -0.68 -5.09 -10.41
C SER A 456 0.01 -3.86 -11.01
N ASN A 457 1.16 -4.03 -11.69
CA ASN A 457 1.76 -2.98 -12.53
C ASN A 457 0.83 -2.55 -13.69
N ASN A 458 -0.27 -3.27 -13.91
CA ASN A 458 -1.26 -3.01 -14.95
C ASN A 458 -2.34 -1.99 -14.54
N ALA A 459 -2.00 -1.05 -13.67
CA ALA A 459 -2.83 0.07 -13.26
C ALA A 459 -1.97 1.33 -13.13
N ILE A 460 -2.61 2.49 -13.01
CA ILE A 460 -1.92 3.77 -12.80
C ILE A 460 -1.66 4.06 -11.32
N THR A 461 -2.40 3.42 -10.42
CA THR A 461 -2.28 3.63 -8.97
C THR A 461 -0.96 3.07 -8.42
N ALA A 462 -0.46 3.67 -7.34
CA ALA A 462 0.76 3.24 -6.63
C ALA A 462 2.02 3.11 -7.52
N GLY A 463 2.19 4.01 -8.49
CA GLY A 463 3.37 4.03 -9.37
C GLY A 463 3.36 2.95 -10.46
N GLY A 464 2.20 2.36 -10.74
CA GLY A 464 2.04 1.43 -11.86
C GLY A 464 2.13 2.11 -13.23
N ASN A 465 2.23 1.30 -14.29
CA ASN A 465 2.50 1.77 -15.65
C ASN A 465 1.26 1.71 -16.55
N GLY A 466 0.09 1.29 -16.07
CA GLY A 466 -1.11 1.10 -16.91
C GLY A 466 -1.09 -0.22 -17.68
N TYR A 467 -1.89 -0.40 -18.71
CA TYR A 467 -2.08 -1.71 -19.32
C TYR A 467 -0.86 -2.21 -20.11
N LEU A 468 -0.47 -3.46 -19.84
CA LEU A 468 0.55 -4.17 -20.59
C LEU A 468 0.02 -4.64 -21.95
N ILE A 469 0.64 -4.17 -23.01
CA ILE A 469 0.40 -4.58 -24.40
C ILE A 469 1.44 -5.62 -24.79
N ALA A 470 0.97 -6.77 -25.28
CA ALA A 470 1.82 -7.83 -25.79
C ALA A 470 2.30 -7.52 -27.23
N PRO A 471 3.51 -7.95 -27.62
CA PRO A 471 4.05 -7.74 -28.96
C PRO A 471 3.24 -8.50 -30.02
N LYS A 472 3.48 -8.15 -31.29
CA LYS A 472 2.83 -8.82 -32.43
C LYS A 472 3.08 -10.32 -32.40
N GLY A 473 2.04 -11.09 -32.71
CA GLY A 473 2.08 -12.56 -32.72
C GLY A 473 1.85 -13.22 -31.36
N LYS A 474 1.74 -12.45 -30.27
CA LYS A 474 1.27 -12.95 -28.98
C LYS A 474 -0.22 -12.66 -28.78
N ASP A 475 -0.86 -13.46 -27.93
CA ASP A 475 -2.28 -13.28 -27.62
C ASP A 475 -2.52 -12.00 -26.80
N SER A 476 -3.64 -11.35 -27.10
CA SER A 476 -4.14 -10.18 -26.36
C SER A 476 -5.56 -10.46 -25.89
N SER A 477 -5.86 -10.09 -24.64
CA SER A 477 -7.22 -10.12 -24.10
C SER A 477 -8.03 -8.88 -24.47
N PHE A 478 -7.39 -7.87 -25.07
CA PHE A 478 -8.06 -6.64 -25.51
C PHE A 478 -8.67 -6.81 -26.90
N VAL A 479 -9.60 -5.92 -27.25
CA VAL A 479 -10.16 -5.86 -28.61
C VAL A 479 -9.08 -5.57 -29.65
N ALA A 480 -9.33 -5.99 -30.89
CA ALA A 480 -8.33 -5.98 -31.95
C ALA A 480 -7.82 -4.57 -32.26
N GLU A 481 -8.70 -3.59 -32.32
CA GLU A 481 -8.34 -2.19 -32.59
C GLU A 481 -7.48 -1.61 -31.46
N PHE A 482 -7.84 -1.90 -30.21
CA PHE A 482 -7.03 -1.51 -29.04
C PHE A 482 -5.62 -2.11 -29.11
N THR A 483 -5.53 -3.40 -29.37
CA THR A 483 -4.25 -4.12 -29.48
C THR A 483 -3.41 -3.58 -30.64
N THR A 484 -4.04 -3.29 -31.78
CA THR A 484 -3.40 -2.73 -32.98
C THR A 484 -2.80 -1.35 -32.67
N LEU A 485 -3.58 -0.45 -32.04
CA LEU A 485 -3.08 0.87 -31.66
C LEU A 485 -1.92 0.77 -30.68
N GLY A 486 -2.03 -0.06 -29.64
CA GLY A 486 -0.97 -0.24 -28.66
C GLY A 486 0.34 -0.70 -29.29
N ARG A 487 0.31 -1.73 -30.16
CA ARG A 487 1.51 -2.21 -30.87
C ARG A 487 2.07 -1.19 -31.86
N ALA A 488 1.20 -0.43 -32.52
CA ALA A 488 1.61 0.65 -33.40
C ALA A 488 2.36 1.75 -32.63
N LEU A 489 1.85 2.16 -31.48
CA LEU A 489 2.48 3.18 -30.64
C LEU A 489 3.77 2.69 -29.98
N ILE A 490 3.84 1.43 -29.53
CA ILE A 490 5.02 0.90 -28.85
C ILE A 490 6.15 0.62 -29.85
N ASN A 491 5.86 -0.13 -30.92
CA ASN A 491 6.89 -0.69 -31.81
C ASN A 491 6.84 -0.15 -33.25
N GLY A 492 5.81 0.62 -33.63
CA GLY A 492 5.59 1.00 -35.02
C GLY A 492 5.11 -0.17 -35.88
N GLU A 493 4.35 -1.11 -35.30
CA GLU A 493 3.86 -2.31 -35.98
C GLU A 493 2.36 -2.26 -36.28
N SER A 494 1.94 -2.86 -37.39
CA SER A 494 0.55 -3.09 -37.75
C SER A 494 0.19 -4.56 -37.58
N ASP A 495 -0.95 -4.83 -36.95
CA ASP A 495 -1.55 -6.17 -36.84
C ASP A 495 -2.51 -6.48 -38.00
N ILE A 496 -2.84 -5.50 -38.82
CA ILE A 496 -3.79 -5.68 -39.92
C ILE A 496 -3.04 -6.27 -41.11
N GLU A 497 -3.49 -7.45 -41.57
CA GLU A 497 -2.89 -8.13 -42.71
C GLU A 497 -2.88 -7.23 -43.95
N GLY A 498 -1.70 -7.10 -44.56
CA GLY A 498 -1.51 -6.30 -45.78
C GLY A 498 -1.57 -4.79 -45.58
N VAL A 499 -1.61 -4.28 -44.35
CA VAL A 499 -1.62 -2.84 -44.04
C VAL A 499 -0.33 -2.47 -43.33
N ALA A 500 0.44 -1.55 -43.91
CA ALA A 500 1.65 -1.02 -43.30
C ALA A 500 1.34 -0.07 -42.12
N TYR A 501 2.29 0.13 -41.22
CA TYR A 501 2.16 1.07 -40.09
C TYR A 501 1.71 2.47 -40.54
N ASP A 502 2.33 3.03 -41.58
CA ASP A 502 1.99 4.36 -42.10
C ASP A 502 0.57 4.44 -42.71
N GLU A 503 0.00 3.29 -43.08
CA GLU A 503 -1.35 3.19 -43.63
C GLU A 503 -2.44 3.03 -42.56
N LEU A 504 -2.07 2.80 -41.29
CA LEU A 504 -3.03 2.68 -40.19
C LEU A 504 -3.87 3.95 -40.02
N LYS A 505 -3.32 5.13 -40.32
CA LYS A 505 -4.08 6.39 -40.30
C LYS A 505 -5.28 6.36 -41.26
N ASN A 506 -5.14 5.68 -42.39
CA ASN A 506 -6.22 5.51 -43.37
C ASN A 506 -7.26 4.46 -42.91
N LYS A 507 -7.00 3.75 -41.81
CA LYS A 507 -7.88 2.76 -41.18
C LYS A 507 -8.55 3.28 -39.91
N GLY A 508 -8.49 4.59 -39.64
CA GLY A 508 -9.19 5.21 -38.51
C GLY A 508 -8.42 5.20 -37.19
N TYR A 509 -7.09 5.01 -37.25
CA TYR A 509 -6.21 5.16 -36.10
C TYR A 509 -5.55 6.53 -36.12
N ASP A 510 -5.60 7.25 -35.01
CA ASP A 510 -4.73 8.39 -34.80
C ASP A 510 -3.44 7.93 -34.12
N ILE A 511 -2.29 8.31 -34.68
CA ILE A 511 -0.98 7.82 -34.24
C ILE A 511 0.01 8.97 -34.28
N ASN A 512 0.56 9.32 -33.12
CA ASN A 512 1.54 10.39 -32.95
C ASN A 512 2.80 9.82 -32.29
N GLY A 513 3.78 9.50 -33.14
CA GLY A 513 5.07 8.93 -32.73
C GLY A 513 5.04 7.42 -32.55
N LYS A 514 6.20 6.89 -32.14
CA LYS A 514 6.41 5.50 -31.73
C LYS A 514 7.43 5.46 -30.59
N GLY A 515 7.32 4.48 -29.68
CA GLY A 515 8.14 4.36 -28.49
C GLY A 515 7.61 5.15 -27.29
N LEU A 516 8.46 5.37 -26.29
CA LEU A 516 8.10 6.10 -25.07
C LEU A 516 7.50 7.48 -25.38
N GLY A 517 6.36 7.78 -24.76
CA GLY A 517 5.66 9.06 -24.91
C GLY A 517 4.87 9.20 -26.21
N ALA A 518 4.86 8.19 -27.08
CA ALA A 518 3.94 8.14 -28.20
C ALA A 518 2.49 8.07 -27.70
N TYR A 519 1.57 8.66 -28.45
CA TYR A 519 0.16 8.63 -28.11
C TYR A 519 -0.72 8.60 -29.36
N GLY A 520 -1.98 8.24 -29.17
CA GLY A 520 -2.94 8.13 -30.26
C GLY A 520 -4.29 7.69 -29.74
N TRP A 521 -5.25 7.53 -30.64
CA TRP A 521 -6.57 7.04 -30.28
C TRP A 521 -7.22 6.20 -31.38
N CYS A 522 -8.15 5.35 -30.97
CA CYS A 522 -8.94 4.52 -31.87
C CYS A 522 -10.37 4.39 -31.34
N VAL A 523 -11.32 4.07 -32.23
CA VAL A 523 -12.72 3.80 -31.86
C VAL A 523 -12.96 2.30 -31.81
N THR A 524 -13.57 1.82 -30.73
CA THR A 524 -13.95 0.41 -30.53
C THR A 524 -15.47 0.29 -30.33
N ASP A 525 -15.95 -0.91 -29.99
CA ASP A 525 -17.34 -1.11 -29.54
C ASP A 525 -17.65 -0.45 -28.19
N TYR A 526 -16.63 -0.03 -27.43
CA TYR A 526 -16.78 0.55 -26.10
C TYR A 526 -16.78 2.08 -26.12
N GLY A 527 -16.29 2.70 -27.19
CA GLY A 527 -16.11 4.15 -27.30
C GLY A 527 -14.76 4.52 -27.89
N ILE A 528 -14.20 5.65 -27.47
CA ILE A 528 -12.86 6.09 -27.87
C ILE A 528 -11.85 5.65 -26.82
N HIS A 529 -10.79 4.98 -27.25
CA HIS A 529 -9.61 4.72 -26.44
C HIS A 529 -8.51 5.68 -26.84
N PHE A 530 -8.09 6.55 -25.92
CA PHE A 530 -6.86 7.31 -26.05
C PHE A 530 -5.74 6.58 -25.30
N MET A 531 -4.60 6.35 -25.96
CA MET A 531 -3.46 5.66 -25.40
C MET A 531 -2.24 6.55 -25.34
N PHE A 532 -1.50 6.47 -24.25
CA PHE A 532 -0.18 7.07 -24.07
C PHE A 532 0.83 6.00 -23.64
N VAL A 533 1.94 5.84 -24.35
CA VAL A 533 2.99 4.86 -24.02
C VAL A 533 3.79 5.34 -22.80
N SER A 534 3.51 4.71 -21.66
CA SER A 534 3.94 5.14 -20.33
C SER A 534 5.22 4.45 -19.84
N TYR A 535 5.56 3.29 -20.40
CA TYR A 535 6.77 2.54 -20.06
C TYR A 535 7.06 1.46 -21.10
N ILE A 536 8.33 1.16 -21.37
CA ILE A 536 8.77 0.03 -22.21
C ILE A 536 9.78 -0.78 -21.38
N PRO A 537 9.56 -2.07 -21.12
CA PRO A 537 10.48 -2.89 -20.33
C PRO A 537 11.86 -3.06 -20.95
N TYR A 538 11.92 -3.16 -22.27
CA TYR A 538 13.15 -3.34 -23.04
C TYR A 538 13.13 -2.40 -24.23
N ASP A 539 13.73 -1.22 -24.06
CA ASP A 539 13.77 -0.18 -25.08
C ASP A 539 15.18 -0.04 -25.69
N THR A 540 15.34 -0.57 -26.89
CA THR A 540 16.62 -0.50 -27.64
C THR A 540 17.02 0.92 -28.06
N THR A 541 16.14 1.91 -27.92
CA THR A 541 16.48 3.32 -28.16
C THR A 541 17.25 3.93 -26.98
N VAL A 542 17.20 3.30 -25.80
CA VAL A 542 17.94 3.74 -24.62
C VAL A 542 19.41 3.31 -24.72
N SER A 543 20.31 4.25 -24.52
CA SER A 543 21.76 4.02 -24.60
C SER A 543 22.20 2.90 -23.65
N GLY A 544 22.96 1.94 -24.17
CA GLY A 544 23.51 0.81 -23.41
C GLY A 544 22.60 -0.41 -23.31
N VAL A 545 21.37 -0.35 -23.82
CA VAL A 545 20.51 -1.53 -23.98
C VAL A 545 21.02 -2.38 -25.15
N ALA A 546 21.43 -3.61 -24.86
CA ALA A 546 21.97 -4.56 -25.84
C ALA A 546 21.88 -5.98 -25.30
N ASP A 547 22.03 -6.99 -26.16
CA ASP A 547 22.15 -8.40 -25.77
C ASP A 547 21.05 -8.89 -24.80
N ASP A 548 19.78 -8.50 -25.05
CA ASP A 548 18.63 -8.80 -24.20
C ASP A 548 18.72 -8.24 -22.76
N LEU A 549 19.58 -7.26 -22.51
CA LEU A 549 19.85 -6.69 -21.19
C LEU A 549 19.58 -5.18 -21.14
N ILE A 550 19.00 -4.72 -20.04
CA ILE A 550 18.94 -3.29 -19.70
C ILE A 550 20.16 -2.86 -18.86
N PRO A 551 20.75 -1.68 -19.09
CA PRO A 551 21.90 -1.20 -18.34
C PRO A 551 21.51 -0.67 -16.95
N PRO A 552 22.48 -0.51 -16.03
CA PRO A 552 22.22 0.07 -14.69
C PRO A 552 21.56 1.46 -14.72
N ASP A 553 21.83 2.29 -15.73
CA ASP A 553 21.26 3.63 -15.85
C ASP A 553 19.84 3.66 -16.44
N TYR A 554 19.27 2.49 -16.76
CA TYR A 554 17.90 2.37 -17.26
C TYR A 554 16.90 2.77 -16.17
N ILE A 555 15.94 3.65 -16.51
CA ILE A 555 14.87 4.04 -15.57
C ILE A 555 13.88 2.88 -15.47
N VAL A 556 13.75 2.31 -14.27
CA VAL A 556 12.82 1.18 -13.99
C VAL A 556 11.57 1.63 -13.20
N TYR A 557 11.57 2.89 -12.77
CA TYR A 557 10.46 3.52 -12.05
C TYR A 557 10.41 5.00 -12.40
N TYR A 558 9.25 5.45 -12.87
CA TYR A 558 8.97 6.87 -13.13
C TYR A 558 8.13 7.41 -11.99
N GLY A 559 8.71 8.35 -11.24
CA GLY A 559 8.02 9.05 -10.17
C GLY A 559 7.14 10.18 -10.70
N ARG A 560 6.48 10.88 -9.78
CA ARG A 560 5.63 12.04 -10.04
C ARG A 560 6.47 13.32 -10.14
N GLU A 561 6.33 14.06 -11.24
CA GLU A 561 7.20 15.21 -11.53
C GLU A 561 7.11 16.33 -10.48
N ASP A 562 5.89 16.61 -9.98
CA ASP A 562 5.62 17.63 -8.96
C ASP A 562 5.77 17.12 -7.51
N ASP A 563 6.33 15.93 -7.32
CA ASP A 563 6.55 15.31 -6.02
C ASP A 563 8.05 15.18 -5.74
N GLU A 564 8.51 15.79 -4.65
CA GLU A 564 9.93 15.75 -4.27
C GLU A 564 10.37 14.40 -3.71
N ASN A 565 9.42 13.62 -3.16
CA ASN A 565 9.67 12.34 -2.52
C ASN A 565 9.46 11.16 -3.49
N ASP A 566 8.82 11.40 -4.64
CA ASP A 566 8.58 10.40 -5.67
C ASP A 566 9.38 10.70 -6.94
N LYS A 567 10.68 10.39 -6.90
CA LYS A 567 11.60 10.61 -8.03
C LYS A 567 11.78 9.35 -8.89
N ASN A 568 12.16 9.57 -10.15
CA ASN A 568 12.59 8.50 -11.05
C ASN A 568 13.73 7.70 -10.41
N LYS A 569 13.69 6.38 -10.56
CA LYS A 569 14.76 5.48 -10.07
C LYS A 569 15.33 4.69 -11.23
N THR A 570 16.65 4.72 -11.33
CA THR A 570 17.40 3.84 -12.23
C THR A 570 17.51 2.44 -11.64
N LEU A 571 17.83 1.45 -12.47
CA LEU A 571 18.16 0.10 -12.01
C LEU A 571 19.32 0.13 -10.99
N ARG A 572 20.28 1.02 -11.18
CA ARG A 572 21.39 1.24 -10.25
C ARG A 572 20.90 1.72 -8.89
N ASP A 573 19.98 2.68 -8.83
CA ASP A 573 19.41 3.18 -7.56
C ASP A 573 18.72 2.05 -6.79
N VAL A 574 17.95 1.22 -7.50
CA VAL A 574 17.31 0.03 -6.92
C VAL A 574 18.34 -0.96 -6.38
N ILE A 575 19.39 -1.27 -7.14
CA ILE A 575 20.47 -2.18 -6.71
C ILE A 575 21.17 -1.63 -5.47
N VAL A 576 21.49 -0.33 -5.45
CA VAL A 576 22.12 0.32 -4.29
C VAL A 576 21.23 0.22 -3.06
N GLN A 577 19.92 0.49 -3.20
CA GLN A 577 18.96 0.40 -2.11
C GLN A 577 18.85 -1.04 -1.57
N ASP A 578 18.75 -2.04 -2.46
CA ASP A 578 18.67 -3.45 -2.08
C ASP A 578 19.97 -3.93 -1.40
N LEU A 579 21.14 -3.52 -1.90
CA LEU A 579 22.43 -3.81 -1.26
C LEU A 579 22.55 -3.18 0.13
N LYS A 580 22.14 -1.92 0.30
CA LYS A 580 22.12 -1.25 1.62
C LYS A 580 21.19 -1.99 2.59
N SER A 581 20.00 -2.38 2.14
CA SER A 581 19.04 -3.14 2.94
C SER A 581 19.60 -4.52 3.33
N LYS A 582 20.14 -5.28 2.38
CA LYS A 582 20.78 -6.58 2.60
C LYS A 582 21.96 -6.51 3.55
N ASN A 583 22.86 -5.53 3.39
CA ASN A 583 24.00 -5.33 4.28
C ASN A 583 23.53 -5.01 5.69
N THR A 584 22.53 -4.13 5.83
CA THR A 584 21.96 -3.76 7.13
C THR A 584 21.40 -4.98 7.87
N GLU A 585 20.59 -5.76 7.18
CA GLU A 585 20.00 -6.95 7.78
C GLU A 585 21.07 -8.02 8.07
N ALA A 586 22.02 -8.26 7.16
CA ALA A 586 23.10 -9.23 7.37
C ALA A 586 23.98 -8.87 8.58
N ARG A 587 24.41 -7.61 8.71
CA ARG A 587 25.22 -7.15 9.84
C ARG A 587 24.47 -7.28 11.16
N TYR A 588 23.19 -6.89 11.18
CA TYR A 588 22.35 -7.04 12.35
C TYR A 588 22.19 -8.51 12.74
N GLN A 589 21.90 -9.40 11.78
CA GLN A 589 21.74 -10.83 12.05
C GLN A 589 23.03 -11.45 12.58
N ILE A 590 24.20 -11.12 12.01
CA ILE A 590 25.50 -11.59 12.52
C ILE A 590 25.73 -11.09 13.96
N ALA A 591 25.50 -9.80 14.21
CA ALA A 591 25.65 -9.22 15.54
C ALA A 591 24.72 -9.90 16.56
N ALA A 592 23.44 -10.07 16.20
CA ALA A 592 22.44 -10.72 17.04
C ALA A 592 22.78 -12.20 17.32
N GLN A 593 23.17 -12.96 16.30
CA GLN A 593 23.57 -14.36 16.47
C GLN A 593 24.81 -14.50 17.35
N ASN A 594 25.82 -13.66 17.15
CA ASN A 594 27.02 -13.65 17.99
C ASN A 594 26.69 -13.29 19.44
N ALA A 595 25.84 -12.27 19.65
CA ALA A 595 25.38 -11.88 20.97
C ALA A 595 24.64 -13.01 21.69
N ILE A 596 23.72 -13.70 21.01
CA ILE A 596 22.99 -14.83 21.58
C ILE A 596 23.93 -16.00 21.85
N ALA A 597 24.77 -16.40 20.88
CA ALA A 597 25.65 -17.55 21.01
C ALA A 597 26.67 -17.38 22.15
N ALA A 598 27.22 -16.18 22.33
CA ALA A 598 28.21 -15.90 23.36
C ALA A 598 27.61 -15.82 24.78
N ASN A 599 26.33 -15.47 24.91
CA ASN A 599 25.77 -15.07 26.20
C ASN A 599 24.62 -15.96 26.70
N LYS A 600 23.86 -16.63 25.83
CA LYS A 600 22.59 -17.29 26.19
C LYS A 600 22.69 -18.22 27.42
N ASP A 601 23.75 -19.03 27.51
CA ASP A 601 23.87 -20.07 28.53
C ASP A 601 24.13 -19.49 29.94
N ASN A 602 24.75 -18.30 30.00
CA ASN A 602 25.04 -17.61 31.26
C ASN A 602 24.05 -16.47 31.56
N SER A 603 23.38 -15.96 30.53
CA SER A 603 22.48 -14.82 30.62
C SER A 603 21.03 -15.20 30.82
N ILE A 604 20.57 -16.37 30.36
CA ILE A 604 19.16 -16.77 30.42
C ILE A 604 18.99 -17.83 31.50
N SER A 605 18.19 -17.52 32.53
CA SER A 605 17.83 -18.45 33.60
C SER A 605 16.33 -18.68 33.61
N ARG A 606 15.89 -19.92 33.34
CA ARG A 606 14.47 -20.29 33.42
C ARG A 606 14.03 -20.58 34.85
N ASN A 607 12.86 -20.09 35.23
CA ASN A 607 12.22 -20.45 36.48
C ASN A 607 11.51 -21.80 36.35
N LYS A 608 12.25 -22.89 36.55
CA LYS A 608 11.79 -24.27 36.32
C LYS A 608 10.42 -24.57 36.94
N LYS A 609 10.21 -24.19 38.21
CA LYS A 609 8.95 -24.48 38.93
C LYS A 609 7.75 -23.77 38.31
N VAL A 610 7.92 -22.49 37.94
CA VAL A 610 6.83 -21.71 37.34
C VAL A 610 6.60 -22.19 35.91
N TRP A 611 7.66 -22.48 35.15
CA TRP A 611 7.57 -23.02 33.80
C TRP A 611 6.79 -24.34 33.74
N GLU A 612 7.18 -25.33 34.56
CA GLU A 612 6.49 -26.63 34.61
C GLU A 612 5.00 -26.48 34.96
N LYS A 613 4.68 -25.56 35.87
CA LYS A 613 3.30 -25.23 36.22
C LYS A 613 2.55 -24.60 35.04
N THR A 614 3.14 -23.63 34.36
CA THR A 614 2.53 -22.95 33.20
C THR A 614 2.27 -23.91 32.06
N VAL A 615 3.24 -24.76 31.70
CA VAL A 615 3.08 -25.76 30.63
C VAL A 615 1.98 -26.77 30.99
N LYS A 616 1.91 -27.19 32.25
CA LYS A 616 0.83 -28.09 32.71
C LYS A 616 -0.56 -27.45 32.61
N GLU A 617 -0.69 -26.18 33.02
CA GLU A 617 -1.93 -25.43 32.87
C GLU A 617 -2.34 -25.31 31.39
N LEU A 618 -1.37 -25.07 30.52
CA LEU A 618 -1.55 -24.94 29.07
C LEU A 618 -1.95 -26.28 28.40
N LYS A 619 -1.33 -27.40 28.76
CA LYS A 619 -1.75 -28.72 28.27
C LYS A 619 -3.18 -29.03 28.67
N LYS A 620 -3.55 -28.69 29.92
CA LYS A 620 -4.91 -28.90 30.44
C LYS A 620 -5.94 -28.08 29.66
N SER A 621 -5.66 -26.82 29.33
CA SER A 621 -6.58 -26.00 28.54
C SER A 621 -6.74 -26.49 27.10
N LEU A 622 -5.69 -27.10 26.53
CA LEU A 622 -5.70 -27.66 25.18
C LEU A 622 -6.23 -29.10 25.10
N GLY A 623 -6.59 -29.73 26.22
CA GLY A 623 -7.07 -31.11 26.25
C GLY A 623 -6.00 -32.17 25.91
N VAL A 624 -4.72 -31.82 26.01
CA VAL A 624 -3.58 -32.72 25.72
C VAL A 624 -3.25 -33.51 27.01
N LYS A 625 -3.15 -34.84 26.92
CA LYS A 625 -2.76 -35.70 28.07
C LYS A 625 -1.27 -35.54 28.38
N ASP A 626 -0.93 -35.59 29.67
CA ASP A 626 0.42 -35.42 30.22
C ASP A 626 1.46 -36.37 29.62
#